data_AF-A0A5C8G029-F1
#
_entry.id   AF-A0A5C8G029-F1
#
_cell.length_a   1.000
_cell.length_b   1.000
_cell.length_c   1.000
_cell.angle_alpha   90.00
_cell.angle_beta   90.00
_cell.angle_gamma   90.00
#
_symmetry.space_group_name_H-M   'P 1'
#
loop_
_entity.id
_entity.type
_entity.pdbx_description
1 polymer ?
#
loop_
_entity_poly.entity_id
_entity_poly.type
_entity_poly.pdbx_seq_one_letter_code
_entity_poly.pdbx_strand_id
1 'polypeptide(L)'
;MSNLRKIFIIIFFCISVINLYAKNGLALSTVSDTNKYPYMKGRQMININFSSGWAGFLTASLNAITYDYEVTTNFAKLNLNLLIPNISKFVHNMDFKGSMWYIPNIAYTFLYRENLGFEFGIGVQSMSFNLTIPEGKFAGIASSDKGSIPNGNSTFETTYTYIPITFGVKLFSGKSRRTVNTFRIGFEPIVYSLRTRNALNGETTSEKHRNFNLYISYELGWSIELFPTREWSVKPYIDISLLEIGYYAKSSAHLLYRDTRDAFLSFGAGTDLVDLPIPSLSEAPYLQYVLGIRFILFPRIGFSMRF
;
A
#
# COMPACT_ATOMS: atom_id res chain seq x y z
N MET A 1 -8.94 18.07 19.53
CA MET A 1 -8.25 17.92 18.23
C MET A 1 -6.75 17.98 18.45
N SER A 2 -5.98 16.96 18.08
CA SER A 2 -4.53 16.93 18.33
C SER A 2 -3.77 17.98 17.51
N ASN A 3 -2.68 18.52 18.07
CA ASN A 3 -1.87 19.58 17.45
C ASN A 3 -1.32 19.18 16.07
N LEU A 4 -1.06 17.88 15.84
CA LEU A 4 -0.61 17.35 14.56
C LEU A 4 -1.64 17.54 13.43
N ARG A 5 -2.93 17.36 13.75
CA ARG A 5 -4.03 17.57 12.77
C ARG A 5 -4.11 19.04 12.35
N LYS A 6 -3.91 19.97 13.30
CA LYS A 6 -3.90 21.42 13.00
C LYS A 6 -2.71 21.78 12.10
N ILE A 7 -1.53 21.26 12.39
CA ILE A 7 -0.32 21.51 11.59
C ILE A 7 -0.49 20.97 10.16
N PHE A 8 -1.03 19.76 10.01
CA PHE A 8 -1.30 19.20 8.68
C PHE A 8 -2.30 20.04 7.88
N ILE A 9 -3.39 20.50 8.51
CA ILE A 9 -4.37 21.39 7.88
C ILE A 9 -3.74 22.72 7.45
N ILE A 10 -2.86 23.29 8.29
CA ILE A 10 -2.14 24.53 7.97
C ILE A 10 -1.17 24.32 6.80
N ILE A 11 -0.38 23.24 6.81
CA ILE A 11 0.53 22.90 5.71
C ILE A 11 -0.26 22.66 4.42
N PHE A 12 -1.35 21.90 4.50
CA PHE A 12 -2.27 21.66 3.39
C PHE A 12 -2.80 22.96 2.79
N PHE A 13 -3.25 23.88 3.63
CA PHE A 13 -3.79 25.17 3.21
C PHE A 13 -2.68 26.05 2.61
N CYS A 14 -1.52 26.14 3.25
CA CYS A 14 -0.38 26.90 2.76
C CYS A 14 0.14 26.38 1.40
N ILE A 15 0.29 25.07 1.23
CA ILE A 15 0.73 24.47 -0.06
C ILE A 15 -0.31 24.71 -1.15
N SER A 16 -1.60 24.58 -0.83
CA SER A 16 -2.70 24.83 -1.77
C SER A 16 -2.74 26.30 -2.19
N VAL A 17 -2.60 27.23 -1.25
CA VAL A 17 -2.59 28.69 -1.48
C VAL A 17 -1.34 29.09 -2.29
N ILE A 18 -0.15 28.63 -1.91
CA ILE A 18 1.10 28.94 -2.65
C ILE A 18 1.01 28.46 -4.11
N ASN A 19 0.41 27.28 -4.36
CA ASN A 19 0.20 26.78 -5.72
C ASN A 19 -0.89 27.54 -6.50
N LEU A 20 -1.92 28.05 -5.82
CA LEU A 20 -2.99 28.87 -6.43
C LEU A 20 -2.48 30.26 -6.88
N TYR A 21 -1.51 30.83 -6.16
CA TYR A 21 -0.97 32.18 -6.44
C TYR A 21 0.34 32.21 -7.23
N ALA A 22 0.93 31.05 -7.54
CA ALA A 22 2.05 30.95 -8.48
C ALA A 22 1.59 31.20 -9.94
N LYS A 23 1.15 32.42 -10.23
CA LYS A 23 1.04 32.94 -11.60
C LYS A 23 2.45 33.08 -12.16
N ASN A 24 2.79 32.30 -13.21
CA ASN A 24 3.66 32.70 -14.33
C ASN A 24 3.95 31.50 -15.27
N GLY A 25 3.40 31.51 -16.49
CA GLY A 25 3.85 30.66 -17.62
C GLY A 25 2.74 30.09 -18.51
N LEU A 26 2.91 30.20 -19.83
CA LEU A 26 1.97 29.88 -20.94
C LEU A 26 1.50 28.41 -21.04
N ALA A 27 0.42 28.24 -21.82
CA ALA A 27 -0.55 27.15 -21.82
C ALA A 27 -0.04 25.72 -22.09
N LEU A 28 -0.70 24.74 -21.46
CA LEU A 28 -0.86 23.41 -22.06
C LEU A 28 -1.45 23.63 -23.46
N SER A 29 -0.78 23.16 -24.52
CA SER A 29 -0.99 23.62 -25.90
C SER A 29 -2.47 23.71 -26.28
N THR A 30 -2.84 24.94 -26.69
CA THR A 30 -3.92 25.32 -27.61
C THR A 30 -5.33 24.78 -27.36
N VAL A 31 -6.15 25.64 -26.75
CA VAL A 31 -7.59 25.71 -27.04
C VAL A 31 -7.71 26.02 -28.54
N SER A 32 -8.29 25.13 -29.34
CA SER A 32 -8.53 25.42 -30.76
C SER A 32 -9.77 26.30 -30.88
N ASP A 33 -9.62 27.50 -31.47
CA ASP A 33 -10.64 28.55 -31.58
C ASP A 33 -11.81 28.21 -32.53
N THR A 34 -11.83 27.01 -33.10
CA THR A 34 -12.77 26.58 -34.14
C THR A 34 -13.86 25.60 -33.67
N ASN A 35 -13.91 25.27 -32.37
CA ASN A 35 -14.80 24.22 -31.86
C ASN A 35 -16.09 24.75 -31.22
N LYS A 36 -17.20 24.03 -31.48
CA LYS A 36 -18.57 24.35 -31.02
C LYS A 36 -18.75 24.29 -29.49
N TYR A 37 -17.81 23.66 -28.77
CA TYR A 37 -17.78 23.55 -27.30
C TYR A 37 -16.35 23.75 -26.75
N PRO A 38 -15.78 24.98 -26.80
CA PRO A 38 -14.39 25.26 -26.42
C PRO A 38 -14.13 25.04 -24.91
N TYR A 39 -15.19 24.95 -24.11
CA TYR A 39 -15.13 24.69 -22.67
C TYR A 39 -15.05 23.20 -22.30
N MET A 40 -15.21 22.25 -23.24
CA MET A 40 -15.15 20.80 -22.94
C MET A 40 -13.83 20.16 -23.37
N LYS A 41 -13.20 20.66 -24.43
CA LYS A 41 -12.00 20.06 -25.02
C LYS A 41 -10.81 20.19 -24.09
N GLY A 42 -10.13 19.08 -23.83
CA GLY A 42 -8.97 19.00 -22.96
C GLY A 42 -9.30 19.26 -21.49
N ARG A 43 -10.55 19.09 -21.05
CA ARG A 43 -10.88 19.20 -19.61
C ARG A 43 -11.02 17.86 -18.93
N GLN A 44 -10.96 16.78 -19.67
CA GLN A 44 -11.09 15.44 -19.13
C GLN A 44 -9.75 14.73 -19.23
N MET A 45 -9.39 14.00 -18.19
CA MET A 45 -8.18 13.20 -18.16
C MET A 45 -8.47 11.86 -17.52
N ILE A 46 -8.01 10.78 -18.14
CA ILE A 46 -8.01 9.44 -17.54
C ILE A 46 -6.56 9.09 -17.25
N ASN A 47 -6.27 8.69 -16.02
CA ASN A 47 -4.95 8.27 -15.57
C ASN A 47 -5.01 6.80 -15.16
N ILE A 48 -4.04 6.02 -15.60
CA ILE A 48 -3.80 4.65 -15.16
C ILE A 48 -2.46 4.65 -14.46
N ASN A 49 -2.47 4.38 -13.16
CA ASN A 49 -1.29 4.42 -12.32
C ASN A 49 -0.90 3.00 -11.89
N PHE A 50 0.29 2.56 -12.31
CA PHE A 50 0.85 1.27 -11.95
C PHE A 50 1.48 1.36 -10.58
N SER A 51 0.66 1.11 -9.56
CA SER A 51 1.12 1.01 -8.19
C SER A 51 0.49 -0.19 -7.52
N SER A 52 1.34 -1.19 -7.29
CA SER A 52 1.03 -2.36 -6.46
C SER A 52 0.96 -2.02 -4.96
N GLY A 53 1.28 -0.78 -4.58
CA GLY A 53 1.24 -0.30 -3.19
C GLY A 53 2.02 -1.21 -2.24
N TRP A 54 1.43 -1.46 -1.08
CA TRP A 54 2.01 -2.39 -0.09
C TRP A 54 2.04 -3.84 -0.56
N ALA A 55 1.13 -4.25 -1.46
CA ALA A 55 1.08 -5.64 -1.93
C ALA A 55 2.34 -6.01 -2.73
N GLY A 56 2.83 -5.12 -3.58
CA GLY A 56 4.06 -5.38 -4.33
C GLY A 56 5.30 -5.37 -3.45
N PHE A 57 5.45 -4.31 -2.64
CA PHE A 57 6.63 -4.17 -1.78
C PHE A 57 6.70 -5.26 -0.71
N LEU A 58 5.64 -5.42 0.09
CA LEU A 58 5.66 -6.35 1.22
C LEU A 58 5.83 -7.80 0.76
N THR A 59 5.12 -8.22 -0.30
CA THR A 59 5.26 -9.57 -0.84
C THR A 59 6.64 -9.82 -1.41
N ALA A 60 7.18 -8.87 -2.20
CA ALA A 60 8.53 -9.02 -2.75
C ALA A 60 9.60 -9.04 -1.66
N SER A 61 9.51 -8.14 -0.66
CA SER A 61 10.45 -8.08 0.46
C SER A 61 10.42 -9.34 1.31
N LEU A 62 9.23 -9.83 1.68
CA LEU A 62 9.12 -11.04 2.47
C LEU A 62 9.63 -12.25 1.71
N ASN A 63 9.26 -12.41 0.43
CA ASN A 63 9.80 -13.48 -0.42
C ASN A 63 11.34 -13.39 -0.50
N ALA A 64 11.92 -12.21 -0.72
CA ALA A 64 13.37 -12.04 -0.79
C ALA A 64 14.06 -12.46 0.52
N ILE A 65 13.52 -12.03 1.67
CA ILE A 65 14.05 -12.39 2.99
C ILE A 65 13.95 -13.90 3.25
N THR A 66 12.86 -14.55 2.85
CA THR A 66 12.67 -15.98 3.14
C THR A 66 13.39 -16.91 2.18
N TYR A 67 13.53 -16.52 0.90
CA TYR A 67 14.24 -17.33 -0.10
C TYR A 67 15.76 -17.17 -0.02
N ASP A 68 16.24 -15.98 0.34
CA ASP A 68 17.66 -15.65 0.32
C ASP A 68 18.08 -14.86 1.56
N TYR A 69 17.73 -15.42 2.73
CA TYR A 69 17.95 -14.82 4.04
C TYR A 69 19.41 -14.37 4.24
N GLU A 70 20.37 -15.26 3.98
CA GLU A 70 21.79 -14.99 4.23
C GLU A 70 22.32 -13.87 3.32
N VAL A 71 21.97 -13.89 2.03
CA VAL A 71 22.40 -12.85 1.09
C VAL A 71 21.73 -11.51 1.42
N THR A 72 20.43 -11.52 1.71
CA THR A 72 19.66 -10.30 2.01
C THR A 72 20.13 -9.64 3.31
N THR A 73 20.35 -10.42 4.37
CA THR A 73 20.85 -9.91 5.65
C THR A 73 22.27 -9.37 5.57
N ASN A 74 23.16 -10.07 4.85
CA ASN A 74 24.54 -9.63 4.61
C ASN A 74 24.59 -8.35 3.77
N PHE A 75 23.79 -8.26 2.70
CA PHE A 75 23.74 -7.05 1.85
C PHE A 75 23.21 -5.84 2.60
N ALA A 76 22.14 -6.01 3.38
CA ALA A 76 21.56 -4.94 4.17
C ALA A 76 22.37 -4.60 5.43
N LYS A 77 23.43 -5.38 5.74
CA LYS A 77 24.14 -5.35 7.02
C LYS A 77 23.19 -5.42 8.23
N LEU A 78 22.06 -6.09 8.05
CA LEU A 78 21.03 -6.25 9.08
C LEU A 78 21.28 -7.59 9.76
N ASN A 79 21.64 -7.55 11.05
CA ASN A 79 21.67 -8.76 11.85
C ASN A 79 20.24 -9.09 12.30
N LEU A 80 19.49 -9.80 11.46
CA LEU A 80 18.11 -10.21 11.78
C LEU A 80 18.04 -11.12 13.02
N ASN A 81 19.11 -11.83 13.38
CA ASN A 81 19.15 -12.60 14.64
C ASN A 81 19.11 -11.70 15.89
N LEU A 82 19.54 -10.42 15.81
CA LEU A 82 19.36 -9.45 16.90
C LEU A 82 17.92 -8.94 16.99
N LEU A 83 17.18 -8.93 15.87
CA LEU A 83 15.81 -8.43 15.79
C LEU A 83 14.78 -9.53 16.07
N ILE A 84 15.07 -10.75 15.63
CA ILE A 84 14.25 -11.94 15.80
C ILE A 84 15.22 -13.08 16.20
N PRO A 85 15.32 -13.39 17.50
CA PRO A 85 16.17 -14.49 17.96
C PRO A 85 15.81 -15.80 17.25
N ASN A 86 16.83 -16.56 16.84
CA ASN A 86 16.69 -17.87 16.17
C ASN A 86 15.90 -17.84 14.85
N ILE A 87 15.88 -16.73 14.11
CA ILE A 87 15.12 -16.65 12.86
C ILE A 87 15.53 -17.70 11.81
N SER A 88 16.81 -18.09 11.78
CA SER A 88 17.31 -19.15 10.89
C SER A 88 16.61 -20.49 11.12
N LYS A 89 16.29 -20.82 12.39
CA LYS A 89 15.54 -22.02 12.76
C LYS A 89 14.19 -22.08 12.05
N PHE A 90 13.49 -20.95 11.99
CA PHE A 90 12.19 -20.85 11.33
C PHE A 90 12.33 -20.86 9.80
N VAL A 91 13.29 -20.12 9.24
CA VAL A 91 13.53 -20.07 7.79
C VAL A 91 13.88 -21.46 7.21
N HIS A 92 14.63 -22.30 7.94
CA HIS A 92 14.98 -23.63 7.44
C HIS A 92 13.85 -24.67 7.58
N ASN A 93 13.00 -24.50 8.58
CA ASN A 93 11.94 -25.47 8.93
C ASN A 93 10.55 -25.10 8.43
N MET A 94 10.39 -23.91 7.84
CA MET A 94 9.13 -23.41 7.30
C MET A 94 9.28 -23.03 5.84
N ASP A 95 8.25 -23.32 5.06
CA ASP A 95 8.13 -22.86 3.69
C ASP A 95 7.24 -21.61 3.67
N PHE A 96 7.75 -20.52 3.09
CA PHE A 96 7.00 -19.28 2.88
C PHE A 96 6.73 -19.07 1.39
N LYS A 97 5.49 -18.74 1.05
CA LYS A 97 5.09 -18.33 -0.29
C LYS A 97 4.20 -17.09 -0.21
N GLY A 98 4.71 -15.97 -0.69
CA GLY A 98 3.95 -14.76 -0.91
C GLY A 98 3.57 -14.61 -2.38
N SER A 99 2.33 -14.20 -2.65
CA SER A 99 1.86 -13.81 -3.99
C SER A 99 1.09 -12.49 -3.92
N MET A 100 1.10 -11.73 -5.01
CA MET A 100 0.34 -10.50 -5.11
C MET A 100 -0.23 -10.32 -6.50
N TRP A 101 -1.37 -9.65 -6.57
CA TRP A 101 -1.95 -9.15 -7.81
C TRP A 101 -2.62 -7.81 -7.53
N TYR A 102 -2.74 -6.98 -8.55
CA TYR A 102 -3.41 -5.70 -8.41
C TYR A 102 -4.06 -5.28 -9.73
N ILE A 103 -5.13 -4.51 -9.61
CA ILE A 103 -5.69 -3.73 -10.71
C ILE A 103 -5.09 -2.33 -10.55
N PRO A 104 -4.38 -1.79 -11.57
CA PRO A 104 -3.84 -0.44 -11.54
C PRO A 104 -4.89 0.57 -11.12
N ASN A 105 -4.48 1.62 -10.41
CA ASN A 105 -5.43 2.66 -10.01
C ASN A 105 -5.85 3.43 -11.26
N ILE A 106 -7.15 3.41 -11.57
CA ILE A 106 -7.74 4.15 -12.67
C ILE A 106 -8.41 5.37 -12.07
N ALA A 107 -8.00 6.55 -12.53
CA ALA A 107 -8.53 7.81 -12.07
C ALA A 107 -9.06 8.65 -13.22
N TYR A 108 -10.27 9.19 -13.06
CA TYR A 108 -10.85 10.21 -13.92
C TYR A 108 -10.65 11.57 -13.28
N THR A 109 -10.14 12.54 -14.03
CA THR A 109 -9.99 13.93 -13.59
C THR A 109 -10.77 14.86 -14.50
N PHE A 110 -11.64 15.67 -13.90
CA PHE A 110 -12.27 16.81 -14.54
C PHE A 110 -11.56 18.11 -14.16
N LEU A 111 -10.99 18.81 -15.13
CA LEU A 111 -10.32 20.10 -14.96
C LEU A 111 -11.38 21.21 -14.90
N TYR A 112 -11.66 21.72 -13.71
CA TYR A 112 -12.53 22.89 -13.53
C TYR A 112 -11.85 24.17 -14.06
N ARG A 113 -10.54 24.30 -13.82
CA ARG A 113 -9.66 25.29 -14.45
C ARG A 113 -8.42 24.58 -14.99
N GLU A 114 -7.66 25.27 -15.82
CA GLU A 114 -6.45 24.67 -16.42
C GLU A 114 -5.39 24.23 -15.40
N ASN A 115 -5.47 24.71 -14.15
CA ASN A 115 -4.57 24.38 -13.06
C ASN A 115 -5.26 23.67 -11.88
N LEU A 116 -6.58 23.41 -11.97
CA LEU A 116 -7.38 22.85 -10.88
C LEU A 116 -8.33 21.78 -11.44
N GLY A 117 -8.14 20.54 -11.00
CA GLY A 117 -9.01 19.41 -11.36
C GLY A 117 -9.57 18.67 -10.16
N PHE A 118 -10.72 18.06 -10.34
CA PHE A 118 -11.33 17.12 -9.41
C PHE A 118 -11.10 15.70 -9.92
N GLU A 119 -10.53 14.85 -9.07
CA GLU A 119 -10.19 13.47 -9.38
C GLU A 119 -11.13 12.50 -8.66
N PHE A 120 -11.58 11.47 -9.36
CA PHE A 120 -12.16 10.26 -8.79
C PHE A 120 -11.31 9.07 -9.23
N GLY A 121 -10.91 8.21 -8.30
CA GLY A 121 -10.04 7.08 -8.56
C GLY A 121 -10.48 5.81 -7.87
N ILE A 122 -10.18 4.66 -8.48
CA ILE A 122 -10.41 3.34 -7.92
C ILE A 122 -9.26 2.39 -8.30
N GLY A 123 -8.85 1.56 -7.36
CA GLY A 123 -7.91 0.47 -7.61
C GLY A 123 -8.23 -0.75 -6.75
N VAL A 124 -7.51 -1.84 -6.99
CA VAL A 124 -7.57 -3.05 -6.16
C VAL A 124 -6.17 -3.59 -5.98
N GLN A 125 -5.80 -3.92 -4.75
CA GLN A 125 -4.54 -4.55 -4.42
C GLN A 125 -4.81 -5.77 -3.56
N SER A 126 -4.22 -6.90 -3.89
CA SER A 126 -4.34 -8.13 -3.10
C SER A 126 -2.97 -8.74 -2.85
N MET A 127 -2.76 -9.17 -1.62
CA MET A 127 -1.59 -9.91 -1.19
C MET A 127 -2.05 -11.17 -0.48
N SER A 128 -1.35 -12.27 -0.72
CA SER A 128 -1.60 -13.55 -0.06
C SER A 128 -0.30 -14.14 0.42
N PHE A 129 -0.31 -14.71 1.61
CA PHE A 129 0.85 -15.37 2.22
C PHE A 129 0.45 -16.75 2.69
N ASN A 130 1.28 -17.74 2.38
CA ASN A 130 1.16 -19.09 2.90
C ASN A 130 2.46 -19.45 3.62
N LEU A 131 2.32 -19.77 4.91
CA LEU A 131 3.37 -20.37 5.73
C LEU A 131 3.02 -21.83 5.98
N THR A 132 3.95 -22.73 5.70
CA THR A 132 3.77 -24.16 5.92
C THR A 132 4.91 -24.70 6.77
N ILE A 133 4.59 -25.48 7.79
CA ILE A 133 5.56 -26.34 8.49
C ILE A 133 5.32 -27.77 7.95
N PRO A 134 6.26 -28.32 7.17
CA PRO A 134 6.17 -29.71 6.73
C PRO A 134 6.25 -30.68 7.93
N GLU A 135 5.49 -31.76 7.88
CA GLU A 135 5.46 -32.81 8.93
C GLU A 135 6.87 -33.27 9.34
N GLY A 136 7.77 -33.49 8.37
CA GLY A 136 9.15 -33.92 8.61
C GLY A 136 10.08 -32.86 9.21
N LYS A 137 9.65 -31.60 9.33
CA LYS A 137 10.47 -30.49 9.84
C LYS A 137 10.03 -29.97 11.21
N PHE A 138 8.98 -30.54 11.80
CA PHE A 138 8.49 -30.12 13.13
C PHE A 138 9.54 -30.27 14.22
N ALA A 139 10.34 -31.34 14.20
CA ALA A 139 11.40 -31.53 15.21
C ALA A 139 12.39 -30.36 15.27
N GLY A 140 12.58 -29.66 14.14
CA GLY A 140 13.43 -28.48 14.05
C GLY A 140 12.83 -27.23 14.68
N ILE A 141 11.54 -27.20 15.07
CA ILE A 141 10.85 -26.05 15.68
C ILE A 141 9.95 -26.40 16.88
N ALA A 142 9.80 -27.68 17.21
CA ALA A 142 8.98 -28.14 18.34
C ALA A 142 9.53 -27.60 19.66
N SER A 143 8.61 -27.23 20.57
CA SER A 143 8.99 -26.87 21.93
C SER A 143 9.48 -28.10 22.68
N SER A 144 10.57 -27.95 23.44
CA SER A 144 11.22 -29.03 24.20
C SER A 144 10.28 -29.82 25.12
N ASP A 145 9.14 -29.25 25.49
CA ASP A 145 8.20 -29.80 26.47
C ASP A 145 6.95 -30.48 25.88
N LYS A 146 6.81 -30.59 24.55
CA LYS A 146 5.59 -31.14 23.92
C LYS A 146 5.88 -32.31 22.97
N GLY A 147 5.74 -33.53 23.49
CA GLY A 147 5.85 -34.81 22.74
C GLY A 147 4.67 -35.12 21.83
N SER A 148 4.14 -34.13 21.10
CA SER A 148 3.03 -34.34 20.15
C SER A 148 3.58 -34.71 18.78
N ILE A 149 3.14 -35.85 18.22
CA ILE A 149 3.49 -36.28 16.87
C ILE A 149 2.61 -35.49 15.89
N PRO A 150 3.17 -34.72 14.95
CA PRO A 150 2.39 -33.96 13.99
C PRO A 150 1.57 -34.90 13.08
N ASN A 151 0.30 -34.58 12.85
CA ASN A 151 -0.57 -35.28 11.90
C ASN A 151 -0.69 -34.49 10.59
N GLY A 152 0.37 -34.57 9.78
CA GLY A 152 0.52 -33.82 8.53
C GLY A 152 1.18 -32.45 8.71
N ASN A 153 0.95 -31.55 7.74
CA ASN A 153 1.53 -30.21 7.73
C ASN A 153 0.69 -29.22 8.53
N SER A 154 1.34 -28.30 9.26
CA SER A 154 0.67 -27.07 9.72
C SER A 154 0.70 -26.04 8.61
N THR A 155 -0.41 -25.34 8.39
CA THR A 155 -0.49 -24.25 7.41
C THR A 155 -1.12 -22.99 8.00
N PHE A 156 -0.61 -21.84 7.58
CA PHE A 156 -1.18 -20.53 7.86
C PHE A 156 -1.30 -19.76 6.54
N GLU A 157 -2.53 -19.61 6.08
CA GLU A 157 -2.88 -18.95 4.84
C GLU A 157 -3.57 -17.63 5.17
N THR A 158 -3.07 -16.56 4.58
CA THR A 158 -3.66 -15.23 4.72
C THR A 158 -3.87 -14.61 3.36
N THR A 159 -4.94 -13.86 3.21
CA THR A 159 -5.16 -13.01 2.04
C THR A 159 -5.69 -11.67 2.53
N TYR A 160 -5.14 -10.57 2.01
CA TYR A 160 -5.58 -9.21 2.29
C TYR A 160 -5.84 -8.51 0.97
N THR A 161 -7.07 -8.06 0.77
CA THR A 161 -7.49 -7.31 -0.41
C THR A 161 -7.95 -5.92 0.01
N TYR A 162 -7.31 -4.91 -0.57
CA TYR A 162 -7.56 -3.49 -0.35
C TYR A 162 -8.18 -2.89 -1.62
N ILE A 163 -9.25 -2.12 -1.45
CA ILE A 163 -9.97 -1.49 -2.57
C ILE A 163 -9.96 0.03 -2.37
N PRO A 164 -8.87 0.73 -2.67
CA PRO A 164 -8.84 2.18 -2.51
C PRO A 164 -9.82 2.86 -3.49
N ILE A 165 -10.75 3.64 -2.95
CA ILE A 165 -11.63 4.56 -3.67
C ILE A 165 -11.28 5.97 -3.21
N THR A 166 -10.88 6.84 -4.13
CA THR A 166 -10.37 8.17 -3.79
C THR A 166 -11.13 9.27 -4.50
N PHE A 167 -11.38 10.35 -3.77
CA PHE A 167 -11.82 11.63 -4.31
C PHE A 167 -10.75 12.67 -4.00
N GLY A 168 -10.37 13.47 -5.00
CA GLY A 168 -9.26 14.38 -4.83
C GLY A 168 -9.35 15.66 -5.61
N VAL A 169 -8.42 16.55 -5.28
CA VAL A 169 -8.18 17.82 -5.95
C VAL A 169 -6.75 17.79 -6.48
N LYS A 170 -6.62 17.92 -7.80
CA LYS A 170 -5.34 18.06 -8.51
C LYS A 170 -5.03 19.52 -8.77
N LEU A 171 -3.84 19.95 -8.36
CA LEU A 171 -3.27 21.26 -8.66
C LEU A 171 -2.05 21.08 -9.55
N PHE A 172 -2.12 21.68 -10.74
CA PHE A 172 -1.01 21.70 -11.69
C PHE A 172 -0.22 22.99 -11.50
N SER A 173 1.06 22.86 -11.17
CA SER A 173 1.93 23.99 -10.83
C SER A 173 3.31 23.91 -11.50
N GLY A 174 4.08 24.99 -11.35
CA GLY A 174 5.35 25.20 -12.04
C GLY A 174 5.20 25.90 -13.40
N LYS A 175 6.30 26.45 -13.92
CA LYS A 175 6.32 27.27 -15.17
C LYS A 175 5.77 26.55 -16.40
N SER A 176 5.81 25.22 -16.41
CA SER A 176 5.31 24.34 -17.48
C SER A 176 4.11 23.49 -17.06
N ARG A 177 3.54 23.73 -15.87
CA ARG A 177 2.43 22.97 -15.26
C ARG A 177 2.66 21.45 -15.19
N ARG A 178 3.94 21.05 -15.22
CA ARG A 178 4.33 19.65 -15.14
C ARG A 178 4.27 19.12 -13.73
N THR A 179 4.34 19.95 -12.69
CA THR A 179 4.24 19.46 -11.31
C THR A 179 2.78 19.25 -10.95
N VAL A 180 2.46 18.07 -10.47
CA VAL A 180 1.10 17.66 -10.08
C VAL A 180 1.09 17.45 -8.58
N ASN A 181 0.22 18.19 -7.90
CA ASN A 181 -0.02 18.08 -6.48
C ASN A 181 -1.44 17.56 -6.32
N THR A 182 -1.61 16.38 -5.73
CA THR A 182 -2.95 15.77 -5.58
C THR A 182 -3.27 15.58 -4.11
N PHE A 183 -4.35 16.20 -3.67
CA PHE A 183 -4.91 16.00 -2.35
C PHE A 183 -6.08 15.05 -2.44
N ARG A 184 -6.14 14.00 -1.63
CA ARG A 184 -7.18 12.97 -1.70
C ARG A 184 -7.80 12.70 -0.35
N ILE A 185 -9.08 12.40 -0.38
CA ILE A 185 -9.79 11.68 0.67
C ILE A 185 -10.08 10.29 0.10
N GLY A 186 -9.68 9.26 0.84
CA GLY A 186 -9.84 7.88 0.44
C GLY A 186 -10.72 7.09 1.39
N PHE A 187 -11.57 6.26 0.81
CA PHE A 187 -12.27 5.16 1.47
C PHE A 187 -11.71 3.86 0.92
N GLU A 188 -11.22 3.00 1.80
CA GLU A 188 -10.53 1.77 1.39
C GLU A 188 -11.12 0.60 2.17
N PRO A 189 -12.13 -0.10 1.61
CA PRO A 189 -12.56 -1.39 2.09
C PRO A 189 -11.39 -2.37 2.11
N ILE A 190 -11.35 -3.18 3.16
CA ILE A 190 -10.41 -4.25 3.35
C ILE A 190 -11.20 -5.53 3.56
N VAL A 191 -10.91 -6.54 2.75
CA VAL A 191 -11.39 -7.90 2.96
C VAL A 191 -10.18 -8.77 3.20
N TYR A 192 -10.16 -9.47 4.33
CA TYR A 192 -9.09 -10.42 4.60
C TYR A 192 -9.63 -11.75 5.10
N SER A 193 -8.89 -12.81 4.79
CA SER A 193 -9.16 -14.15 5.26
C SER A 193 -7.93 -14.71 5.94
N LEU A 194 -8.14 -15.35 7.08
CA LEU A 194 -7.11 -16.02 7.85
C LEU A 194 -7.54 -17.48 7.98
N ARG A 195 -6.69 -18.41 7.56
CA ARG A 195 -6.94 -19.83 7.69
C ARG A 195 -5.73 -20.47 8.33
N THR A 196 -5.94 -21.16 9.44
CA THR A 196 -4.89 -21.91 10.12
C THR A 196 -5.27 -23.38 10.17
N ARG A 197 -4.27 -24.22 10.06
CA ARG A 197 -4.34 -25.64 10.40
C ARG A 197 -3.11 -25.95 11.21
N ASN A 198 -3.29 -26.44 12.42
CA ASN A 198 -2.19 -26.87 13.27
C ASN A 198 -2.19 -28.40 13.35
N ALA A 199 -1.10 -29.02 12.89
CA ALA A 199 -0.96 -30.46 12.83
C ALA A 199 -0.65 -31.12 14.17
N LEU A 200 -0.21 -30.36 15.19
CA LEU A 200 0.11 -30.89 16.52
C LEU A 200 -1.15 -31.06 17.38
N ASN A 201 -2.11 -30.13 17.29
CA ASN A 201 -3.36 -30.19 18.05
C ASN A 201 -4.60 -30.51 17.18
N GLY A 202 -4.46 -30.54 15.86
CA GLY A 202 -5.55 -30.81 14.92
C GLY A 202 -6.52 -29.64 14.72
N GLU A 203 -6.29 -28.49 15.34
CA GLU A 203 -7.18 -27.34 15.23
C GLU A 203 -7.12 -26.75 13.82
N THR A 204 -8.29 -26.40 13.29
CA THR A 204 -8.40 -25.69 12.01
C THR A 204 -9.34 -24.52 12.21
N THR A 205 -8.87 -23.31 11.88
CA THR A 205 -9.70 -22.10 11.91
C THR A 205 -9.76 -21.49 10.52
N SER A 206 -10.89 -20.86 10.21
CA SER A 206 -11.07 -20.11 8.98
C SER A 206 -11.97 -18.94 9.25
N GLU A 207 -11.38 -17.75 9.19
CA GLU A 207 -12.06 -16.51 9.47
C GLU A 207 -12.01 -15.60 8.25
N LYS A 208 -13.10 -14.86 8.03
CA LYS A 208 -13.19 -13.86 6.99
C LYS A 208 -13.73 -12.57 7.58
N HIS A 209 -12.95 -11.52 7.42
CA HIS A 209 -13.20 -10.23 8.03
C HIS A 209 -13.41 -9.18 6.95
N ARG A 210 -14.24 -8.18 7.28
CA ARG A 210 -14.53 -7.04 6.41
C ARG A 210 -14.43 -5.78 7.25
N ASN A 211 -13.51 -4.92 6.84
CA ASN A 211 -13.21 -3.68 7.53
C ASN A 211 -13.05 -2.55 6.52
N PHE A 212 -12.82 -1.33 6.99
CA PHE A 212 -12.54 -0.22 6.09
C PHE A 212 -11.64 0.82 6.74
N ASN A 213 -10.88 1.49 5.89
CA ASN A 213 -10.05 2.62 6.24
C ASN A 213 -10.64 3.90 5.65
N LEU A 214 -10.42 5.00 6.36
CA LEU A 214 -10.63 6.35 5.85
C LEU A 214 -9.33 7.11 5.99
N TYR A 215 -8.86 7.73 4.91
CA TYR A 215 -7.62 8.49 4.91
C TYR A 215 -7.72 9.80 4.18
N ILE A 216 -6.79 10.69 4.52
CA ILE A 216 -6.47 11.88 3.75
C ILE A 216 -5.02 11.74 3.32
N SER A 217 -4.72 11.96 2.04
CA SER A 217 -3.36 11.90 1.52
C SER A 217 -3.04 13.05 0.59
N TYR A 218 -1.75 13.31 0.47
CA TYR A 218 -1.14 14.26 -0.44
C TYR A 218 -0.11 13.51 -1.28
N GLU A 219 -0.21 13.67 -2.60
CA GLU A 219 0.72 13.13 -3.58
C GLU A 219 1.42 14.28 -4.30
N LEU A 220 2.74 14.15 -4.43
CA LEU A 220 3.55 15.02 -5.27
C LEU A 220 4.10 14.20 -6.46
N GLY A 221 3.94 14.75 -7.65
CA GLY A 221 4.44 14.15 -8.87
C GLY A 221 4.70 15.14 -10.00
N TRP A 222 5.00 14.58 -11.16
CA TRP A 222 5.11 15.28 -12.43
C TRP A 222 4.34 14.59 -13.53
N SER A 223 3.88 15.35 -14.51
CA SER A 223 3.28 14.86 -15.75
C SER A 223 4.05 15.40 -16.94
N ILE A 224 4.39 14.52 -17.88
CA ILE A 224 5.19 14.81 -19.06
C ILE A 224 4.35 14.51 -20.29
N GLU A 225 4.05 15.55 -21.08
CA GLU A 225 3.33 15.40 -22.36
C GLU A 225 4.18 14.64 -23.37
N LEU A 226 3.62 13.58 -23.92
CA LEU A 226 4.20 12.85 -25.03
C LEU A 226 3.80 13.56 -26.33
N PHE A 227 4.81 13.97 -27.11
CA PHE A 227 4.66 14.68 -28.39
C PHE A 227 4.11 16.12 -28.31
N PRO A 228 4.77 17.03 -27.57
CA PRO A 228 4.26 18.39 -27.31
C PRO A 228 4.15 19.29 -28.57
N THR A 229 4.77 18.90 -29.67
CA THR A 229 4.80 19.66 -30.93
C THR A 229 3.68 19.30 -31.90
N ARG A 230 2.83 18.30 -31.59
CA ARG A 230 1.71 17.89 -32.44
C ARG A 230 0.37 18.11 -31.74
N GLU A 231 -0.60 18.71 -32.43
CA GLU A 231 -1.96 18.83 -31.92
C GLU A 231 -2.75 17.56 -32.20
N TRP A 232 -2.93 16.73 -31.18
CA TRP A 232 -3.76 15.53 -31.24
C TRP A 232 -5.09 15.78 -30.54
N SER A 233 -6.16 15.13 -31.01
CA SER A 233 -7.47 15.16 -30.33
C SER A 233 -7.41 14.56 -28.93
N VAL A 234 -6.49 13.62 -28.71
CA VAL A 234 -6.16 13.03 -27.41
C VAL A 234 -4.67 13.21 -27.16
N LYS A 235 -4.31 13.80 -26.02
CA LYS A 235 -2.92 14.04 -25.64
C LYS A 235 -2.47 13.00 -24.61
N PRO A 236 -1.45 12.17 -24.93
CA PRO A 236 -0.89 11.22 -23.99
C PRO A 236 0.16 11.87 -23.08
N TYR A 237 0.24 11.40 -21.84
CA TYR A 237 1.17 11.87 -20.82
C TYR A 237 1.77 10.67 -20.08
N ILE A 238 3.02 10.84 -19.62
CA ILE A 238 3.62 9.99 -18.60
C ILE A 238 3.50 10.72 -17.27
N ASP A 239 2.88 10.05 -16.29
CA ASP A 239 2.75 10.56 -14.93
C ASP A 239 3.76 9.86 -14.01
N ILE A 240 4.53 10.65 -13.26
CA ILE A 240 5.50 10.18 -12.29
C ILE A 240 5.12 10.73 -10.93
N SER A 241 4.61 9.89 -10.02
CA SER A 241 4.34 10.29 -8.63
C SER A 241 5.55 9.93 -7.77
N LEU A 242 6.20 10.89 -7.12
CA LEU A 242 7.34 10.61 -6.24
C LEU A 242 6.96 9.99 -4.91
N LEU A 243 5.97 10.61 -4.26
CA LEU A 243 5.64 10.30 -2.87
C LEU A 243 4.17 10.56 -2.63
N GLU A 244 3.57 9.71 -1.80
CA GLU A 244 2.28 9.98 -1.19
C GLU A 244 2.40 9.85 0.32
N ILE A 245 2.02 10.92 1.02
CA ILE A 245 2.01 10.99 2.47
C ILE A 245 0.59 11.29 2.91
N GLY A 246 0.10 10.56 3.88
CA GLY A 246 -1.24 10.73 4.40
C GLY A 246 -1.39 10.21 5.82
N TYR A 247 -2.62 10.33 6.29
CA TYR A 247 -3.03 9.91 7.61
C TYR A 247 -4.37 9.21 7.53
N TYR A 248 -4.48 8.04 8.17
CA TYR A 248 -5.73 7.35 8.34
C TYR A 248 -6.55 8.02 9.45
N ALA A 249 -7.60 8.74 9.07
CA ALA A 249 -8.59 9.25 10.02
C ALA A 249 -9.31 8.11 10.75
N LYS A 250 -9.50 6.97 10.07
CA LYS A 250 -9.89 5.69 10.63
C LYS A 250 -9.01 4.60 10.03
N SER A 251 -8.32 3.84 10.86
CA SER A 251 -7.48 2.72 10.44
C SER A 251 -7.97 1.42 11.07
N SER A 252 -8.14 0.39 10.26
CA SER A 252 -8.41 -0.99 10.67
C SER A 252 -7.12 -1.81 10.83
N ALA A 253 -5.96 -1.18 10.67
CA ALA A 253 -4.67 -1.87 10.74
C ALA A 253 -4.40 -2.51 12.12
N HIS A 254 -4.94 -1.93 13.21
CA HIS A 254 -4.86 -2.54 14.54
C HIS A 254 -5.68 -3.84 14.63
N LEU A 255 -6.87 -3.89 14.01
CA LEU A 255 -7.68 -5.12 13.94
C LEU A 255 -6.97 -6.18 13.09
N LEU A 256 -6.47 -5.79 11.90
CA LEU A 256 -5.66 -6.69 11.07
C LEU A 256 -4.49 -7.25 11.85
N TYR A 257 -3.72 -6.39 12.53
CA TYR A 257 -2.56 -6.82 13.31
C TYR A 257 -2.94 -7.83 14.39
N ARG A 258 -3.97 -7.53 15.19
CA ARG A 258 -4.45 -8.42 16.25
C ARG A 258 -4.89 -9.76 15.68
N ASP A 259 -5.79 -9.75 14.69
CA ASP A 259 -6.40 -10.97 14.16
C ASP A 259 -5.34 -11.84 13.47
N THR A 260 -4.42 -11.22 12.71
CA THR A 260 -3.29 -11.91 12.08
C THR A 260 -2.33 -12.50 13.12
N ARG A 261 -2.03 -11.76 14.19
CA ARG A 261 -1.19 -12.24 15.30
C ARG A 261 -1.82 -13.44 15.98
N ASP A 262 -3.09 -13.35 16.34
CA ASP A 262 -3.78 -14.43 17.06
C ASP A 262 -3.89 -15.70 16.20
N ALA A 263 -4.17 -15.54 14.90
CA ALA A 263 -4.13 -16.64 13.94
C ALA A 263 -2.72 -17.24 13.79
N PHE A 264 -1.68 -16.41 13.73
CA PHE A 264 -0.29 -16.86 13.67
C PHE A 264 0.12 -17.64 14.93
N LEU A 265 -0.29 -17.19 16.11
CA LEU A 265 -0.02 -17.88 17.37
C LEU A 265 -0.77 -19.22 17.46
N SER A 266 -2.02 -19.29 16.98
CA SER A 266 -2.76 -20.55 16.86
C SER A 266 -2.05 -21.54 15.92
N PHE A 267 -1.55 -21.05 14.78
CA PHE A 267 -0.73 -21.84 13.86
C PHE A 267 0.55 -22.37 14.51
N GLY A 268 1.24 -21.54 15.28
CA GLY A 268 2.49 -21.91 15.96
C GLY A 268 2.31 -22.68 17.27
N ALA A 269 1.07 -22.88 17.74
CA ALA A 269 0.82 -23.47 19.05
C ALA A 269 1.49 -24.85 19.19
N GLY A 270 2.34 -25.01 20.21
CA GLY A 270 3.12 -26.22 20.42
C GLY A 270 4.52 -26.23 19.77
N THR A 271 4.94 -25.10 19.19
CA THR A 271 6.29 -24.88 18.65
C THR A 271 6.90 -23.63 19.29
N ASP A 272 8.20 -23.41 19.13
CA ASP A 272 8.89 -22.20 19.61
C ASP A 272 8.44 -20.92 18.87
N LEU A 273 7.56 -21.02 17.87
CA LEU A 273 6.98 -19.86 17.18
C LEU A 273 6.13 -18.99 18.10
N VAL A 274 5.50 -19.56 19.14
CA VAL A 274 4.69 -18.77 20.09
C VAL A 274 5.55 -17.89 21.01
N ASP A 275 6.84 -18.22 21.15
CA ASP A 275 7.78 -17.48 21.98
C ASP A 275 8.44 -16.32 21.21
N LEU A 276 8.12 -16.16 19.93
CA LEU A 276 8.54 -15.00 19.16
C LEU A 276 8.00 -13.72 19.82
N PRO A 277 8.84 -12.67 19.99
CA PRO A 277 8.44 -11.43 20.66
C PRO A 277 7.54 -10.59 19.74
N ILE A 278 6.32 -11.06 19.48
CA ILE A 278 5.29 -10.37 18.71
C ILE A 278 4.38 -9.64 19.71
N PRO A 279 4.61 -8.34 19.98
CA PRO A 279 3.92 -7.64 21.04
C PRO A 279 2.43 -7.54 20.76
N SER A 280 1.61 -7.73 21.77
CA SER A 280 0.19 -7.35 21.71
C SER A 280 0.04 -5.82 21.56
N LEU A 281 -1.13 -5.38 21.09
CA LEU A 281 -1.45 -3.94 21.02
C LEU A 281 -1.42 -3.24 22.39
N SER A 282 -1.66 -3.99 23.48
CA SER A 282 -1.51 -3.50 24.85
C SER A 282 -0.05 -3.28 25.25
N GLU A 283 0.85 -4.15 24.81
CA GLU A 283 2.29 -4.04 25.10
C GLU A 283 2.97 -2.97 24.24
N ALA A 284 2.46 -2.74 23.02
CA ALA A 284 3.01 -1.77 22.08
C ALA A 284 1.93 -0.79 21.58
N PRO A 285 1.40 0.10 22.45
CA PRO A 285 0.35 1.04 22.07
C PRO A 285 0.78 2.04 20.99
N TYR A 286 2.09 2.28 20.84
CA TYR A 286 2.66 3.10 19.78
C TYR A 286 2.36 2.55 18.37
N LEU A 287 2.16 1.23 18.23
CA LEU A 287 1.84 0.60 16.95
C LEU A 287 0.56 1.19 16.34
N GLN A 288 -0.42 1.57 17.16
CA GLN A 288 -1.65 2.19 16.66
C GLN A 288 -1.39 3.51 15.92
N TYR A 289 -0.39 4.28 16.36
CA TYR A 289 -0.01 5.53 15.72
C TYR A 289 0.82 5.30 14.46
N VAL A 290 1.76 4.35 14.49
CA VAL A 290 2.58 3.96 13.32
C VAL A 290 1.70 3.39 12.21
N LEU A 291 0.78 2.50 12.56
CA LEU A 291 -0.23 1.92 11.66
C LEU A 291 -1.30 2.94 11.21
N GLY A 292 -1.31 4.14 11.78
CA GLY A 292 -2.16 5.26 11.38
C GLY A 292 -1.55 6.15 10.30
N ILE A 293 -0.25 6.00 10.00
CA ILE A 293 0.44 6.78 8.96
C ILE A 293 0.26 6.06 7.61
N ARG A 294 -0.15 6.81 6.58
CA ARG A 294 -0.11 6.35 5.20
C ARG A 294 1.15 6.91 4.55
N PHE A 295 2.03 6.03 4.10
CA PHE A 295 3.27 6.44 3.45
C PHE A 295 3.56 5.52 2.28
N ILE A 296 3.78 6.11 1.09
CA ILE A 296 4.17 5.40 -0.12
C ILE A 296 5.40 6.13 -0.68
N LEU A 297 6.58 5.51 -0.57
CA LEU A 297 7.88 6.10 -0.91
C LEU A 297 8.37 5.77 -2.34
N PHE A 298 7.59 5.02 -3.13
CA PHE A 298 8.08 4.56 -4.43
C PHE A 298 7.62 5.46 -5.57
N PRO A 299 8.53 5.83 -6.50
CA PRO A 299 8.13 6.53 -7.71
C PRO A 299 7.15 5.64 -8.48
N ARG A 300 5.90 6.10 -8.56
CA ARG A 300 4.87 5.42 -9.35
C ARG A 300 4.89 5.98 -10.75
N ILE A 301 4.86 5.09 -11.73
CA ILE A 301 4.75 5.45 -13.13
C ILE A 301 3.32 5.14 -13.57
N GLY A 302 2.69 6.12 -14.19
CA GLY A 302 1.39 6.02 -14.79
C GLY A 302 1.37 6.64 -16.17
N PHE A 303 0.27 6.44 -16.86
CA PHE A 303 -0.02 7.09 -18.13
C PHE A 303 -1.34 7.79 -18.01
N SER A 304 -1.45 8.96 -18.63
CA SER A 304 -2.74 9.62 -18.76
C SER A 304 -3.03 10.06 -20.18
N MET A 305 -4.32 10.13 -20.46
CA MET A 305 -4.87 10.60 -21.71
C MET A 305 -5.79 11.76 -21.42
N ARG A 306 -5.57 12.88 -22.10
CA ARG A 306 -6.37 14.09 -21.97
C ARG A 306 -7.14 14.36 -23.26
N PHE A 307 -8.42 14.67 -23.13
CA PHE A 307 -9.33 14.92 -24.26
C PHE A 307 -10.42 15.94 -23.92
#